data_AF-A0A535EUU0-F1
#
_entry.id   AF-A0A535EUU0-F1
#
_cell.length_a   1.000
_cell.length_b   1.000
_cell.length_c   1.000
_cell.angle_alpha   90.00
_cell.angle_beta   90.00
_cell.angle_gamma   90.00
#
_symmetry.space_group_name_H-M   'P 1'
#
loop_
_entity.id
_entity.type
_entity.pdbx_description
1 polymer ?
#
loop_
_entity_poly.entity_id
_entity_poly.type
_entity_poly.pdbx_seq_one_letter_code
_entity_poly.pdbx_strand_id
1 'polypeptide(L)'
;DGPGVLEGFPADSRLGHMHLTVGDVDRSLDFYKELGMDLTAGFGPFGFLSRERYHHHLGVNLLNGPGAARVEDDVAGLDFFEIARPELQPGTVLDPDGIELRLTSV
;
A
#
# COMPACT_ATOMS: atom_id res chain seq x y z
N ASP A 1 -19.67 -31.24 -4.68
CA ASP A 1 -18.86 -30.52 -3.68
C ASP A 1 -18.23 -29.30 -4.35
N GLY A 2 -18.91 -28.15 -4.28
CA GLY A 2 -18.40 -26.89 -4.85
C GLY A 2 -17.27 -26.31 -4.00
N PRO A 3 -16.47 -25.36 -4.52
CA PRO A 3 -15.47 -24.69 -3.71
C PRO A 3 -16.17 -24.04 -2.52
N GLY A 4 -15.80 -24.46 -1.30
CA GLY A 4 -16.34 -23.89 -0.08
C GLY A 4 -16.19 -22.38 -0.09
N VAL A 5 -17.24 -21.68 0.32
CA VAL A 5 -17.17 -20.23 0.53
C VAL A 5 -16.03 -19.97 1.50
N LEU A 6 -15.02 -19.21 1.08
CA LEU A 6 -13.98 -18.74 1.98
C LEU A 6 -14.65 -17.76 2.94
N GLU A 7 -14.78 -18.12 4.22
CA GLU A 7 -15.39 -17.28 5.28
C GLU A 7 -14.52 -16.05 5.65
N GLY A 8 -13.59 -15.66 4.78
CA GLY A 8 -12.61 -14.60 5.03
C GLY A 8 -11.43 -15.07 5.89
N PHE A 9 -10.63 -14.11 6.35
CA PHE A 9 -9.54 -14.36 7.29
C PHE A 9 -10.07 -14.48 8.73
N PRO A 10 -9.46 -15.32 9.60
CA PRO A 10 -9.76 -15.34 11.02
C PRO A 10 -9.72 -13.94 11.65
N ALA A 11 -10.61 -13.66 12.61
CA ALA A 11 -10.75 -12.32 13.21
C ALA A 11 -9.46 -11.80 13.91
N ASP A 12 -8.57 -12.70 14.33
CA ASP A 12 -7.29 -12.41 14.95
C ASP A 12 -6.13 -12.32 13.94
N SER A 13 -6.43 -12.44 12.64
CA SER A 13 -5.44 -12.29 11.58
C SER A 13 -4.84 -10.89 11.59
N ARG A 14 -3.52 -10.85 11.40
CA ARG A 14 -2.77 -9.62 11.22
C ARG A 14 -2.17 -9.59 9.84
N LEU A 15 -2.41 -8.50 9.11
CA LEU A 15 -1.67 -8.22 7.90
C LEU A 15 -0.22 -7.85 8.30
N GLY A 16 0.76 -8.58 7.76
CA GLY A 16 2.18 -8.31 8.03
C GLY A 16 2.70 -7.16 7.17
N HIS A 17 2.60 -7.31 5.85
CA HIS A 17 2.99 -6.29 4.88
C HIS A 17 2.24 -6.51 3.55
N MET A 18 2.23 -5.47 2.71
CA MET A 18 1.71 -5.52 1.34
C MET A 18 2.73 -4.97 0.34
N HIS A 19 2.70 -5.47 -0.89
CA HIS A 19 3.54 -4.97 -1.98
C HIS A 19 2.65 -4.43 -3.10
N LEU A 20 2.89 -3.19 -3.49
CA LEU A 20 2.22 -2.53 -4.60
C LEU A 20 3.17 -2.47 -5.80
N THR A 21 2.63 -2.76 -6.98
CA THR A 21 3.33 -2.48 -8.22
C THR A 21 2.90 -1.11 -8.71
N VAL A 22 3.88 -0.24 -8.91
CA VAL A 22 3.70 1.19 -9.20
C VAL A 22 4.37 1.55 -10.53
N GLY A 23 3.98 2.69 -11.11
CA GLY A 23 4.61 3.22 -12.32
C GLY A 23 5.94 3.90 -12.06
N ASP A 24 6.16 4.43 -10.84
CA ASP A 24 7.38 5.12 -10.45
C ASP A 24 7.65 4.91 -8.94
N VAL A 25 8.80 4.31 -8.62
CA VAL A 25 9.19 4.00 -7.23
C VAL A 25 9.48 5.27 -6.45
N ASP A 26 10.23 6.22 -7.00
CA ASP A 26 10.66 7.41 -6.26
C ASP A 26 9.46 8.30 -5.92
N ARG A 27 8.55 8.50 -6.90
CA ARG A 27 7.29 9.22 -6.69
C ARG A 27 6.45 8.58 -5.59
N SER A 28 6.37 7.24 -5.57
CA SER A 28 5.64 6.50 -4.54
C SER A 28 6.30 6.65 -3.17
N LEU A 29 7.63 6.50 -3.11
CA LEU A 29 8.40 6.66 -1.87
C LEU A 29 8.18 8.05 -1.26
N ASP A 30 8.20 9.10 -2.07
CA ASP A 30 8.01 10.46 -1.58
C ASP A 30 6.61 10.69 -1.01
N PHE A 31 5.57 10.19 -1.70
CA PHE A 31 4.20 10.22 -1.18
C PHE A 31 4.06 9.51 0.18
N TYR A 32 4.57 8.27 0.30
CA TYR A 32 4.43 7.52 1.54
C TYR A 32 5.31 8.07 2.68
N LYS A 33 6.40 8.77 2.38
CA LYS A 33 7.18 9.52 3.38
C LYS A 33 6.43 10.72 3.93
N GLU A 34 5.65 11.43 3.10
CA GLU A 34 4.79 12.53 3.56
C GLU A 34 3.72 12.04 4.55
N LEU A 35 3.31 10.77 4.45
CA LEU A 35 2.43 10.10 5.41
C LEU A 35 3.17 9.54 6.65
N GLY A 36 4.47 9.85 6.81
CA GLY A 36 5.26 9.50 7.99
C GLY A 36 5.88 8.10 7.98
N MET A 37 6.03 7.48 6.81
CA MET A 37 6.81 6.25 6.66
C MET A 37 8.28 6.57 6.31
N ASP A 38 9.18 5.68 6.70
CA ASP A 38 10.61 5.75 6.40
C ASP A 38 10.99 4.66 5.40
N LEU A 39 11.90 5.00 4.49
CA LEU A 39 12.58 4.00 3.65
C LEU A 39 13.48 3.13 4.52
N THR A 40 13.22 1.81 4.55
CA THR A 40 14.01 0.84 5.33
C THR A 40 15.08 0.17 4.48
N ALA A 41 14.75 -0.14 3.22
CA ALA A 41 15.64 -0.74 2.25
C ALA A 41 15.21 -0.37 0.82
N GLY A 42 16.17 -0.42 -0.10
CA GLY A 42 15.93 -0.30 -1.54
C GLY A 42 16.87 -1.21 -2.31
N PHE A 43 16.38 -1.84 -3.37
CA PHE A 43 17.18 -2.71 -4.22
C PHE A 43 16.62 -2.71 -5.64
N GLY A 44 17.40 -2.25 -6.63
CA GLY A 44 16.95 -2.20 -8.01
C GLY A 44 15.59 -1.49 -8.15
N PRO A 45 14.57 -2.12 -8.76
CA PRO A 45 13.25 -1.51 -8.94
C PRO A 45 12.33 -1.65 -7.71
N PHE A 46 12.87 -1.81 -6.50
CA PHE A 46 12.12 -2.02 -5.26
C PHE A 46 12.46 -0.97 -4.19
N GLY A 47 11.43 -0.49 -3.50
CA GLY A 47 11.54 0.30 -2.28
C GLY A 47 10.68 -0.29 -1.16
N PHE A 48 11.21 -0.30 0.07
CA PHE A 48 10.54 -0.87 1.25
C PHE A 48 10.38 0.20 2.31
N LEU A 49 9.13 0.42 2.74
CA LEU A 49 8.73 1.46 3.67
C LEU A 49 8.19 0.85 4.96
N SER A 50 8.59 1.42 6.09
CA SER A 50 8.05 1.10 7.41
C SER A 50 7.90 2.36 8.22
N ARG A 51 7.08 2.30 9.27
CA ARG A 51 7.25 3.20 10.40
C ARG A 51 8.25 2.56 11.38
N GLU A 52 9.08 3.38 12.03
CA GLU A 52 10.03 2.93 13.08
C GLU A 52 11.11 1.92 12.60
N ARG A 53 11.30 1.82 11.28
CA ARG A 53 12.36 1.00 10.67
C ARG A 53 12.31 -0.51 11.01
N TYR A 54 11.11 -1.05 11.23
CA TYR A 54 10.83 -2.48 11.19
C TYR A 54 10.95 -3.06 9.75
N HIS A 55 11.00 -4.38 9.60
CA HIS A 55 11.25 -5.14 8.35
C HIS A 55 10.65 -4.48 7.09
N HIS A 56 9.33 -4.27 7.04
CA HIS A 56 8.61 -3.26 6.24
C HIS A 56 7.11 -3.47 6.41
N HIS A 57 6.30 -2.43 6.22
CA HIS A 57 4.83 -2.56 6.10
C HIS A 57 4.39 -2.51 4.63
N LEU A 58 5.08 -1.72 3.81
CA LEU A 58 4.74 -1.49 2.42
C LEU A 58 5.97 -1.67 1.54
N GLY A 59 5.90 -2.54 0.54
CA GLY A 59 6.84 -2.59 -0.58
C GLY A 59 6.23 -1.91 -1.79
N VAL A 60 7.04 -1.14 -2.53
CA VAL A 60 6.67 -0.60 -3.85
C VAL A 60 7.67 -1.10 -4.89
N ASN A 61 7.19 -1.49 -6.07
CA ASN A 61 8.05 -2.10 -7.10
C ASN A 61 7.58 -1.81 -8.54
N LEU A 62 8.45 -2.05 -9.52
CA LEU A 62 8.15 -1.92 -10.96
C LEU A 62 7.93 -3.27 -11.67
N LEU A 63 7.37 -4.29 -11.00
CA LEU A 63 7.25 -5.63 -11.58
C LEU A 63 6.36 -5.70 -12.84
N ASN A 64 5.41 -4.78 -13.00
CA ASN A 64 4.60 -4.62 -14.22
C ASN A 64 5.23 -3.67 -15.26
N GLY A 65 6.48 -3.27 -15.05
CA GLY A 65 7.20 -2.31 -15.87
C GLY A 65 7.08 -0.87 -15.38
N PRO A 66 8.08 -0.03 -15.69
CA PRO A 66 8.03 1.40 -15.40
C PRO A 66 6.92 2.09 -16.20
N GLY A 67 6.32 3.12 -15.62
CA GLY A 67 5.26 3.91 -16.27
C GLY A 67 3.94 3.18 -16.42
N ALA A 68 3.67 2.16 -15.60
CA ALA A 68 2.35 1.54 -15.50
C ALA A 68 1.28 2.63 -15.30
N ALA A 69 0.14 2.46 -15.98
CA ALA A 69 -0.99 3.36 -15.84
C ALA A 69 -1.55 3.30 -14.42
N ARG A 70 -2.17 4.41 -13.99
CA ARG A 70 -2.89 4.45 -12.72
C ARG A 70 -4.04 3.43 -12.77
N VAL A 71 -4.43 2.94 -11.59
CA VAL A 71 -5.62 2.12 -11.43
C VAL A 71 -6.83 2.99 -11.83
N GLU A 72 -7.59 2.50 -12.80
CA GLU A 72 -8.84 3.12 -13.25
C GLU A 72 -10.00 2.67 -12.34
N ASP A 73 -11.09 3.43 -12.33
CA ASP A 73 -12.31 3.04 -11.63
C ASP A 73 -12.89 1.73 -12.20
N ASP A 74 -13.60 0.96 -11.37
CA ASP A 74 -14.34 -0.26 -11.76
C ASP A 74 -13.50 -1.41 -12.37
N VAL A 75 -12.19 -1.47 -12.07
CA VAL A 75 -11.34 -2.62 -12.43
C VAL A 75 -11.23 -3.62 -11.28
N ALA A 76 -10.99 -4.89 -11.60
CA ALA A 76 -10.69 -5.89 -10.58
C ALA A 76 -9.31 -5.61 -9.95
N GLY A 77 -9.27 -5.45 -8.62
CA GLY A 77 -8.03 -5.14 -7.90
C GLY A 77 -8.23 -4.88 -6.42
N LEU A 78 -7.26 -4.21 -5.81
CA LEU A 78 -7.37 -3.66 -4.47
C LEU A 78 -8.33 -2.47 -4.51
N ASP A 79 -9.42 -2.53 -3.75
CA ASP A 79 -10.41 -1.44 -3.65
C ASP A 79 -9.82 -0.24 -2.91
N PHE A 80 -9.40 -0.44 -1.66
CA PHE A 80 -8.68 0.54 -0.86
C PHE A 80 -7.84 -0.15 0.21
N PHE A 81 -6.97 0.60 0.87
CA PHE A 81 -6.41 0.20 2.17
C PHE A 81 -6.41 1.37 3.16
N GLU A 82 -6.32 1.06 4.44
CA GLU A 82 -6.39 2.06 5.51
C GLU A 82 -5.02 2.23 6.19
N ILE A 83 -4.66 3.49 6.48
CA ILE A 83 -3.56 3.86 7.35
C ILE A 83 -4.14 4.57 8.57
N ALA A 84 -4.12 3.88 9.71
CA ALA A 84 -4.68 4.36 10.98
C ALA A 84 -3.59 4.87 11.91
N ARG A 85 -3.59 6.17 12.24
CA ARG A 85 -2.55 6.83 13.06
C ARG A 85 -3.12 8.05 13.81
N PRO A 86 -2.74 8.27 15.09
CA PRO A 86 -3.24 9.42 15.84
C PRO A 86 -2.83 10.77 15.21
N GLU A 87 -1.68 10.82 14.55
CA GLU A 87 -1.15 12.02 13.89
C GLU A 87 -1.77 12.35 12.52
N LEU A 88 -2.52 11.43 11.91
CA LEU A 88 -3.11 11.66 10.58
C LEU A 88 -4.43 12.42 10.67
N GLN A 89 -4.65 13.32 9.71
CA GLN A 89 -5.96 13.92 9.50
C GLN A 89 -6.86 12.90 8.79
N PRO A 90 -8.05 12.59 9.34
CA PRO A 90 -8.95 11.65 8.70
C PRO A 90 -9.43 12.13 7.33
N GLY A 91 -9.47 11.21 6.36
CA GLY A 91 -9.92 11.53 5.01
C GLY A 91 -9.55 10.44 4.01
N THR A 92 -9.99 10.63 2.77
CA THR A 92 -9.65 9.75 1.65
C THR A 92 -8.68 10.48 0.74
N VAL A 93 -7.58 9.83 0.37
CA VAL A 93 -6.60 10.32 -0.60
C VAL A 93 -6.33 9.23 -1.65
N LEU A 94 -5.88 9.62 -2.83
CA LEU A 94 -5.35 8.67 -3.82
C LEU A 94 -3.83 8.68 -3.74
N ASP A 95 -3.22 7.52 -3.78
CA ASP A 95 -1.79 7.43 -4.02
C ASP A 95 -1.45 7.84 -5.47
N PRO A 96 -0.15 8.00 -5.80
CA PRO A 96 0.27 8.43 -7.12
C PRO A 96 -0.17 7.48 -8.25
N ASP A 97 -0.49 6.24 -7.93
CA ASP A 97 -0.88 5.18 -8.85
C ASP A 97 -2.39 4.92 -8.85
N GLY A 98 -3.17 5.77 -8.16
CA GLY A 98 -4.64 5.75 -8.20
C GLY A 98 -5.29 4.83 -7.18
N ILE A 99 -4.52 4.28 -6.23
CA ILE A 99 -5.07 3.43 -5.18
C ILE A 99 -5.70 4.30 -4.09
N GLU A 100 -6.90 3.95 -3.66
CA GLU A 100 -7.58 4.64 -2.57
C GLU A 100 -6.93 4.31 -1.21
N LEU A 101 -6.56 5.37 -0.48
CA LEU A 101 -6.11 5.30 0.90
C LEU A 101 -7.11 6.00 1.80
N ARG A 102 -7.55 5.29 2.83
CA ARG A 102 -8.32 5.87 3.94
C ARG A 102 -7.37 6.18 5.07
N LEU A 103 -7.31 7.44 5.48
CA LEU A 103 -6.56 7.89 6.63
C LEU A 103 -7.52 7.98 7.81
N THR A 104 -7.19 7.31 8.91
CA THR A 104 -7.99 7.34 10.14
C THR A 104 -7.13 7.74 11.32
N SER A 105 -7.75 8.35 12.32
CA SER A 105 -7.11 8.68 13.60
C SER A 105 -7.68 7.75 14.67
N VAL A 106 -6.81 6.95 15.29
CA VAL A 106 -7.15 5.93 16.30
C VAL A 106 -6.22 6.02 17.50
#